data_AF-A0A0C9W687-F1
#
_entry.id   AF-A0A0C9W687-F1
#
_cell.length_a   1.000
_cell.length_b   1.000
_cell.length_c   1.000
_cell.angle_alpha   90.00
_cell.angle_beta   90.00
_cell.angle_gamma   90.00
#
_symmetry.space_group_name_H-M   'P 1'
#
loop_
_entity.id
_entity.type
_entity.pdbx_description
1 polymer ?
#
loop_
_entity_poly.entity_id
_entity_poly.type
_entity_poly.pdbx_seq_one_letter_code
_entity_poly.pdbx_strand_id
1 'polypeptide(L)'
;MRALLDPQDGNYRLVASTLGGKPASFFVELIVKHCKDANPRRQPPFISGGNFLSVVRVAYEEMERGAARAGLKGDEVPSSIFQAFIHVVERKKINHIPWSANPTARAGNPYTTITPTVWLNLGAKPAPKSSQAPSFLSREWSSHSLALRSSEDIQTQDSRGEWSAIEVKLVSFQSVRHKTVLPSECDIVNASLGGNEDYVVAAYQYVQTSYDPSKPIHLLALISSVICAGLLPRLFHTQFVRGSYPTDSSRYASFIRNLDWTSKSRKGSSQPAPFIVMVTTFIISLYDPDSPLASRLEQNTGDLTNWFNKHSAKGINTFLMCRLGLATPHTARTFHAPKWKNDIMPLSNPEIREKYTEVSRLLKTGRQYGGFDVVNYMMGPKAAEILSQNHFVTARPLPPPSTFSAASSTKRNVRDWEGDEVSFITAGSDHRGIRKVSRRG
;
A
#
# COMPACT_ATOMS: atom_id res chain seq x y z
N MET A 1 -41.97 16.04 -24.92
CA MET A 1 -41.89 15.08 -23.80
C MET A 1 -40.83 15.61 -22.84
N ARG A 2 -41.25 16.00 -21.62
CA ARG A 2 -40.46 16.76 -20.64
C ARG A 2 -39.29 15.94 -20.07
N ALA A 3 -38.11 16.56 -20.04
CA ALA A 3 -37.20 16.51 -18.90
C ALA A 3 -36.53 17.88 -18.79
N LEU A 4 -37.14 18.74 -17.97
CA LEU A 4 -36.46 19.87 -17.34
C LEU A 4 -35.52 19.28 -16.28
N LEU A 5 -34.23 19.59 -16.36
CA LEU A 5 -33.33 19.57 -15.22
C LEU A 5 -32.46 20.82 -15.27
N ASP A 6 -32.91 21.80 -14.49
CA ASP A 6 -32.19 22.69 -13.59
C ASP A 6 -30.67 22.91 -13.80
N PRO A 7 -30.18 24.16 -13.93
CA PRO A 7 -28.78 24.51 -13.77
C PRO A 7 -28.45 24.77 -12.29
N GLN A 8 -28.61 23.76 -11.44
CA GLN A 8 -28.27 23.78 -10.02
C GLN A 8 -27.59 22.46 -9.67
N ASP A 9 -26.31 22.32 -10.02
CA ASP A 9 -25.33 21.52 -9.27
C ASP A 9 -24.01 21.48 -10.05
N GLY A 10 -23.02 22.23 -9.56
CA GLY A 10 -21.65 22.28 -10.04
C GLY A 10 -20.85 21.00 -9.77
N ASN A 11 -21.39 19.85 -10.16
CA ASN A 11 -20.77 18.54 -10.03
C ASN A 11 -19.94 18.22 -11.30
N TYR A 12 -18.63 18.46 -11.22
CA TYR A 12 -17.70 17.99 -12.25
C TYR A 12 -17.37 16.52 -12.00
N ARG A 13 -18.09 15.63 -12.67
CA ARG A 13 -17.74 14.20 -12.72
C ARG A 13 -16.59 14.01 -13.71
N LEU A 14 -15.54 13.26 -13.36
CA LEU A 14 -14.59 12.72 -14.35
C LEU A 14 -15.40 11.82 -15.30
N VAL A 15 -15.71 12.34 -16.49
CA VAL A 15 -16.45 11.59 -17.51
C VAL A 15 -15.41 10.79 -18.30
N ALA A 16 -15.38 9.47 -18.09
CA ALA A 16 -14.72 8.58 -19.04
C ALA A 16 -15.31 8.85 -20.43
N SER A 17 -14.45 9.09 -21.43
CA SER A 17 -14.90 9.31 -22.81
C SER A 17 -15.93 8.25 -23.24
N THR A 18 -16.99 8.63 -23.97
CA THR A 18 -17.99 7.65 -24.43
C THR A 18 -17.44 6.72 -25.50
N LEU A 19 -16.22 7.00 -25.99
CA LEU A 19 -15.49 6.13 -26.91
C LEU A 19 -15.06 4.79 -26.26
N GLY A 20 -15.21 4.64 -24.95
CA GLY A 20 -14.75 3.48 -24.20
C GLY A 20 -13.22 3.43 -24.08
N GLY A 21 -12.69 2.28 -23.67
CA GLY A 21 -11.26 2.03 -23.69
C GLY A 21 -10.77 1.86 -25.14
N LYS A 22 -9.63 2.49 -25.48
CA LYS A 22 -8.94 2.33 -26.76
C LYS A 22 -7.60 1.64 -26.55
N PRO A 23 -7.03 0.89 -27.51
CA PRO A 23 -5.68 0.35 -27.35
C PRO A 23 -4.63 1.46 -27.41
N ALA A 24 -3.41 1.20 -26.92
CA ALA A 24 -2.27 2.11 -27.07
C ALA A 24 -1.99 2.45 -28.55
N SER A 25 -2.23 1.51 -29.47
CA SER A 25 -2.13 1.72 -30.93
C SER A 25 -2.97 2.88 -31.43
N PHE A 26 -4.16 3.09 -30.88
CA PHE A 26 -5.00 4.22 -31.24
C PHE A 26 -4.33 5.57 -30.93
N PHE A 27 -3.69 5.70 -29.77
CA PHE A 27 -2.98 6.93 -29.41
C PHE A 27 -1.74 7.14 -30.31
N VAL A 28 -0.99 6.09 -30.59
CA VAL A 28 0.18 6.16 -31.47
C VAL A 28 -0.20 6.50 -32.91
N GLU A 29 -1.32 5.97 -33.42
CA GLU A 29 -1.86 6.35 -34.73
C GLU A 29 -2.15 7.86 -34.80
N LEU A 30 -2.73 8.44 -33.74
CA LEU A 30 -2.96 9.88 -33.65
C LEU A 30 -1.64 10.66 -33.64
N ILE A 31 -0.64 10.21 -32.86
CA ILE A 31 0.70 10.80 -32.85
C ILE A 31 1.29 10.82 -34.27
N VAL A 32 1.40 9.66 -34.91
CA VAL A 32 2.03 9.53 -36.22
C VAL A 32 1.29 10.36 -37.26
N LYS A 33 -0.04 10.34 -37.24
CA LYS A 33 -0.87 11.17 -38.12
C LYS A 33 -0.58 12.66 -37.94
N HIS A 34 -0.54 13.15 -36.70
CA HIS A 34 -0.29 14.56 -36.42
C HIS A 34 1.16 14.99 -36.64
N CYS A 35 2.12 14.07 -36.57
CA CYS A 35 3.52 14.34 -36.94
C CYS A 35 3.67 14.55 -38.45
N LYS A 36 2.93 13.79 -39.27
CA LYS A 36 2.97 13.88 -40.73
C LYS A 36 2.15 15.03 -41.32
N ASP A 37 1.19 15.56 -40.57
CA ASP A 37 0.34 16.66 -41.05
C ASP A 37 1.11 17.99 -41.05
N ALA A 38 1.23 18.62 -42.23
CA ALA A 38 1.87 19.93 -42.37
C ALA A 38 1.11 21.03 -41.60
N ASN A 39 -0.21 20.89 -41.44
CA ASN A 39 -1.07 21.84 -40.75
C ASN A 39 -1.94 21.10 -39.71
N PRO A 40 -1.33 20.64 -38.59
CA PRO A 40 -2.05 19.86 -37.61
C PRO A 40 -3.18 20.71 -37.02
N ARG A 41 -4.43 20.34 -37.33
CA ARG A 41 -5.57 20.91 -36.62
C ARG A 41 -5.40 20.53 -35.14
N ARG A 42 -5.58 21.51 -34.24
CA ARG A 42 -5.54 21.27 -32.79
C ARG A 42 -6.68 20.32 -32.45
N GLN A 43 -6.34 19.05 -32.21
CA GLN A 43 -7.28 17.99 -31.90
C GLN A 43 -6.76 17.19 -30.70
N PRO A 44 -7.65 16.53 -29.95
CA PRO A 44 -7.27 15.57 -28.94
C PRO A 44 -6.26 14.54 -29.48
N PRO A 45 -5.24 14.17 -28.68
CA PRO A 45 -5.02 14.54 -27.28
C PRO A 45 -4.12 15.77 -27.07
N PHE A 46 -3.83 16.55 -28.12
CA PHE A 46 -2.83 17.62 -28.08
C PHE A 46 -3.40 18.96 -27.59
N ILE A 47 -3.02 19.36 -26.36
CA ILE A 47 -3.48 20.61 -25.74
C ILE A 47 -2.98 21.82 -26.53
N SER A 48 -3.91 22.74 -26.82
CA SER A 48 -3.61 24.02 -27.46
C SER A 48 -2.59 24.83 -26.65
N GLY A 49 -1.45 25.18 -27.26
CA GLY A 49 -0.36 25.90 -26.59
C GLY A 49 0.59 25.00 -25.78
N GLY A 50 0.33 23.68 -25.73
CA GLY A 50 1.26 22.72 -25.14
C GLY A 50 2.40 22.37 -26.09
N ASN A 51 3.57 22.04 -25.53
CA ASN A 51 4.77 21.71 -26.30
C ASN A 51 4.83 20.24 -26.75
N PHE A 52 3.91 19.39 -26.29
CA PHE A 52 3.99 17.94 -26.51
C PHE A 52 4.05 17.58 -28.01
N LEU A 53 3.18 18.15 -28.85
CA LEU A 53 3.20 17.85 -30.29
C LEU A 53 4.52 18.26 -30.95
N SER A 54 5.06 19.42 -30.59
CA SER A 54 6.33 19.91 -31.11
C SER A 54 7.48 18.98 -30.72
N VAL A 55 7.54 18.56 -29.45
CA VAL A 55 8.55 17.61 -28.96
C VAL A 55 8.43 16.26 -29.66
N VAL A 56 7.21 15.76 -29.83
CA VAL A 56 6.97 14.46 -30.47
C VAL A 56 7.29 14.48 -31.97
N ARG A 57 7.13 15.62 -32.66
CA ARG A 57 7.60 15.80 -34.05
C ARG A 57 9.10 15.69 -34.17
N VAL A 58 9.84 16.40 -33.32
CA VAL A 58 11.30 16.30 -33.27
C VAL A 58 11.73 14.86 -32.98
N ALA A 59 11.08 14.19 -32.02
CA ALA A 59 11.36 12.80 -31.72
C ALA A 59 11.08 11.87 -32.91
N TYR A 60 9.96 12.07 -33.61
CA TYR A 60 9.60 11.31 -34.81
C TYR A 60 10.64 11.48 -35.92
N GLU A 61 11.09 12.71 -36.20
CA GLU A 61 12.16 12.99 -37.18
C GLU A 61 13.49 12.33 -36.80
N GLU A 62 13.88 12.38 -35.52
CA GLU A 62 15.10 11.71 -35.03
C GLU A 62 15.01 10.19 -35.15
N MET A 63 13.83 9.61 -34.93
CA MET A 63 13.61 8.17 -35.15
C MET A 63 13.70 7.82 -36.64
N GLU A 64 13.20 8.65 -37.56
CA GLU A 64 13.37 8.44 -39.00
C GLU A 64 14.86 8.46 -39.39
N ARG A 65 15.64 9.42 -38.88
CA ARG A 65 17.10 9.46 -39.09
C ARG A 65 17.79 8.24 -38.48
N GLY A 66 17.34 7.80 -37.32
CA GLY A 66 17.83 6.58 -36.66
C GLY A 66 17.57 5.32 -37.51
N ALA A 67 16.35 5.18 -38.02
CA ALA A 67 15.94 4.08 -38.88
C ALA A 67 16.74 4.03 -40.19
N ALA A 68 16.94 5.19 -40.82
CA ALA A 68 17.78 5.31 -42.02
C ALA A 68 19.23 4.87 -41.75
N ARG A 69 19.81 5.28 -40.61
CA ARG A 69 21.16 4.83 -40.19
C ARG A 69 21.23 3.34 -39.91
N ALA A 70 20.15 2.73 -39.43
CA ALA A 70 20.04 1.30 -39.22
C ALA A 70 19.78 0.50 -40.51
N GLY A 71 19.66 1.17 -41.67
CA GLY A 71 19.45 0.53 -42.96
C GLY A 71 18.02 0.08 -43.24
N LEU A 72 17.04 0.46 -42.41
CA LEU A 72 15.62 0.18 -42.63
C LEU A 72 15.11 0.94 -43.85
N LYS A 73 14.26 0.30 -44.68
CA LYS A 73 13.77 0.89 -45.93
C LYS A 73 12.26 0.76 -46.11
N GLY A 74 11.68 1.68 -46.88
CA GLY A 74 10.27 1.64 -47.27
C GLY A 74 9.33 1.55 -46.06
N ASP A 75 8.46 0.55 -46.07
CA ASP A 75 7.42 0.34 -45.05
C ASP A 75 7.95 -0.09 -43.67
N GLU A 76 9.21 -0.51 -43.59
CA GLU A 76 9.84 -0.89 -42.32
C GLU A 76 10.04 0.31 -41.40
N VAL A 77 10.29 1.49 -41.96
CA VAL A 77 10.56 2.71 -41.18
C VAL A 77 9.32 3.15 -40.39
N PRO A 78 8.14 3.37 -41.02
CA PRO A 78 6.92 3.71 -40.27
C PRO A 78 6.52 2.65 -39.24
N SER A 79 6.68 1.36 -39.57
CA SER A 79 6.36 0.25 -38.66
C SER A 79 7.27 0.27 -37.42
N SER A 80 8.59 0.41 -37.61
CA SER A 80 9.56 0.48 -36.51
C SER A 80 9.30 1.68 -35.59
N ILE A 81 9.02 2.86 -36.16
CA ILE A 81 8.69 4.07 -35.39
C ILE A 81 7.38 3.88 -34.62
N PHE A 82 6.36 3.31 -35.25
CA PHE A 82 5.09 2.99 -34.60
C PHE A 82 5.31 2.07 -33.39
N GLN A 83 6.05 0.98 -33.58
CA GLN A 83 6.39 0.04 -32.49
C GLN A 83 7.22 0.72 -31.39
N ALA A 84 8.15 1.61 -31.74
CA ALA A 84 8.92 2.38 -30.75
C ALA A 84 8.02 3.27 -29.89
N PHE A 85 7.04 3.97 -30.48
CA PHE A 85 6.07 4.74 -29.71
C PHE A 85 5.17 3.87 -28.84
N ILE A 86 4.71 2.70 -29.33
CA ILE A 86 3.96 1.74 -28.51
C ILE A 86 4.79 1.33 -27.30
N HIS A 87 6.05 0.94 -27.53
CA HIS A 87 6.96 0.56 -26.46
C HIS A 87 7.16 1.70 -25.45
N VAL A 88 7.27 2.95 -25.89
CA VAL A 88 7.36 4.11 -24.99
C VAL A 88 6.08 4.31 -24.20
N VAL A 89 4.90 4.25 -24.83
CA VAL A 89 3.59 4.39 -24.17
C VAL A 89 3.42 3.32 -23.09
N GLU A 90 3.76 2.07 -23.40
CA GLU A 90 3.67 0.94 -22.47
C GLU A 90 4.70 1.04 -21.34
N ARG A 91 5.96 1.37 -21.67
CA ARG A 91 7.06 1.52 -20.71
C ARG A 91 6.83 2.69 -19.77
N LYS A 92 6.28 3.80 -20.26
CA LYS A 92 5.88 4.97 -19.47
C LYS A 92 4.51 4.78 -18.80
N LYS A 93 3.86 3.63 -18.99
CA LYS A 93 2.57 3.27 -18.40
C LYS A 93 1.52 4.36 -18.66
N ILE A 94 1.48 4.93 -19.86
CA ILE A 94 0.48 5.94 -20.23
C ILE A 94 -0.84 5.24 -20.48
N ASN A 95 -1.76 5.29 -19.52
CA ASN A 95 -3.09 4.68 -19.64
C ASN A 95 -4.21 5.68 -19.89
N HIS A 96 -3.95 6.97 -19.76
CA HIS A 96 -4.95 8.01 -19.95
C HIS A 96 -4.35 9.18 -20.72
N ILE A 97 -5.12 9.73 -21.66
CA ILE A 97 -4.73 10.92 -22.44
C ILE A 97 -5.84 11.97 -22.39
N PRO A 98 -5.50 13.27 -22.40
CA PRO A 98 -6.49 14.35 -22.46
C PRO A 98 -7.39 14.18 -23.68
N TRP A 99 -8.69 14.43 -23.52
CA TRP A 99 -9.67 14.26 -24.59
C TRP A 99 -10.67 15.42 -24.67
N SER A 100 -11.46 15.46 -25.74
CA SER A 100 -12.59 16.40 -25.84
C SER A 100 -13.86 15.80 -25.26
N ALA A 101 -14.74 16.65 -24.73
CA ALA A 101 -16.07 16.22 -24.33
C ALA A 101 -16.83 15.63 -25.53
N ASN A 102 -17.64 14.60 -25.29
CA ASN A 102 -18.42 13.99 -26.35
C ASN A 102 -19.37 15.03 -26.96
N PRO A 103 -19.58 15.03 -28.29
CA PRO A 103 -20.58 15.88 -28.89
C PRO A 103 -21.94 15.56 -28.28
N THR A 104 -22.52 16.53 -27.55
CA THR A 104 -23.94 16.49 -27.19
C THR A 104 -24.74 16.34 -28.47
N ALA A 105 -25.81 15.56 -28.47
CA ALA A 105 -26.62 15.11 -29.64
C ALA A 105 -27.19 16.21 -30.58
N ARG A 106 -26.74 17.46 -30.48
CA ARG A 106 -26.96 18.52 -31.46
C ARG A 106 -26.02 18.31 -32.66
N ALA A 107 -26.59 18.31 -33.85
CA ALA A 107 -25.85 18.34 -35.11
C ALA A 107 -24.90 19.55 -35.13
N GLY A 108 -23.60 19.28 -35.15
CA GLY A 108 -22.54 20.28 -35.14
C GLY A 108 -21.17 19.60 -35.25
N ASN A 109 -20.14 20.36 -35.63
CA ASN A 109 -18.76 19.87 -35.73
C ASN A 109 -18.34 19.18 -34.42
N PRO A 110 -17.60 18.04 -34.48
CA PRO A 110 -17.10 17.39 -33.28
C PRO A 110 -16.26 18.38 -32.46
N TYR A 111 -16.45 18.39 -31.14
CA TYR A 111 -15.66 19.25 -30.25
C TYR A 111 -14.18 18.92 -30.42
N THR A 112 -13.43 19.84 -31.00
CA THR A 112 -11.97 19.78 -31.16
C THR A 112 -11.23 20.33 -29.94
N THR A 113 -11.94 21.05 -29.07
CA THR A 113 -11.38 21.62 -27.85
C THR A 113 -11.22 20.53 -26.78
N ILE A 114 -9.99 20.35 -26.30
CA ILE A 114 -9.70 19.47 -25.18
C ILE A 114 -10.28 20.07 -23.90
N THR A 115 -10.94 19.22 -23.12
CA THR A 115 -11.46 19.59 -21.82
C THR A 115 -10.53 19.00 -20.75
N PRO A 116 -9.99 19.81 -19.82
CA PRO A 116 -9.06 19.33 -18.78
C PRO A 116 -9.60 18.17 -17.91
N THR A 117 -10.92 18.01 -17.88
CA THR A 117 -11.64 17.04 -17.05
C THR A 117 -12.09 15.79 -17.82
N VAL A 118 -11.83 15.70 -19.13
CA VAL A 118 -12.22 14.55 -19.95
C VAL A 118 -10.97 13.81 -20.40
N TRP A 119 -10.91 12.53 -20.07
CA TRP A 119 -9.75 11.69 -20.34
C TRP A 119 -10.18 10.40 -21.05
N LEU A 120 -9.42 10.01 -22.05
CA LEU A 120 -9.60 8.76 -22.78
C LEU A 120 -8.69 7.69 -22.19
N ASN A 121 -9.25 6.55 -21.82
CA ASN A 121 -8.51 5.41 -21.29
C ASN A 121 -7.92 4.57 -22.46
N LEU A 122 -6.63 4.24 -22.37
CA LEU A 122 -5.86 3.49 -23.35
C LEU A 122 -5.78 1.97 -23.06
N GLY A 123 -6.87 1.38 -22.59
CA GLY A 123 -7.04 -0.07 -22.47
C GLY A 123 -6.68 -0.62 -21.09
N ALA A 124 -6.43 0.24 -20.10
CA ALA A 124 -6.41 -0.17 -18.71
C ALA A 124 -7.83 -0.57 -18.28
N LYS A 125 -7.97 -1.62 -17.46
CA LYS A 125 -9.25 -1.97 -16.83
C LYS A 125 -9.85 -0.70 -16.23
N PRO A 126 -11.11 -0.36 -16.53
CA PRO A 126 -11.71 0.88 -16.04
C PRO A 126 -11.55 0.91 -14.53
N ALA A 127 -10.98 2.01 -14.02
CA ALA A 127 -10.91 2.22 -12.59
C ALA A 127 -12.32 2.04 -12.00
N PRO A 128 -12.46 1.41 -10.82
CA PRO A 128 -13.77 1.37 -10.15
C PRO A 128 -14.27 2.80 -10.03
N LYS A 129 -15.50 3.05 -10.50
CA LYS A 129 -16.12 4.38 -10.50
C LYS A 129 -16.08 4.92 -9.07
N SER A 130 -15.15 5.85 -8.80
CA SER A 130 -15.16 6.63 -7.57
C SER A 130 -16.45 7.44 -7.55
N SER A 131 -17.28 7.21 -6.52
CA SER A 131 -18.53 7.93 -6.30
C SER A 131 -18.32 9.31 -5.66
N GLN A 132 -17.08 9.72 -5.41
CA GLN A 132 -16.79 11.05 -4.87
C GLN A 132 -16.61 12.04 -6.02
N ALA A 133 -17.70 12.75 -6.35
CA ALA A 133 -17.61 13.98 -7.10
C ALA A 133 -16.86 15.02 -6.24
N PRO A 134 -15.90 15.77 -6.81
CA PRO A 134 -15.23 16.83 -6.08
C PRO A 134 -16.24 17.90 -5.67
N SER A 135 -16.22 18.25 -4.39
CA SER A 135 -16.98 19.36 -3.82
C SER A 135 -16.45 20.68 -4.40
N PHE A 136 -17.36 21.47 -4.97
CA PHE A 136 -17.23 22.91 -5.30
C PHE A 136 -15.83 23.42 -5.67
N LEU A 137 -15.59 23.63 -6.97
CA LEU A 137 -14.44 24.40 -7.45
C LEU A 137 -14.80 25.88 -7.46
N SER A 138 -14.01 26.71 -6.75
CA SER A 138 -14.08 28.17 -6.90
C SER A 138 -13.72 28.55 -8.35
N ARG A 139 -14.29 29.66 -8.85
CA ARG A 139 -14.12 30.15 -10.22
C ARG A 139 -12.68 30.58 -10.59
N GLU A 140 -11.73 30.49 -9.66
CA GLU A 140 -10.39 31.11 -9.75
C GLU A 140 -9.27 30.15 -10.18
N TRP A 141 -9.58 28.89 -10.48
CA TRP A 141 -8.56 27.90 -10.82
C TRP A 141 -8.18 28.00 -12.30
N SER A 142 -6.89 28.20 -12.59
CA SER A 142 -6.38 28.17 -13.96
C SER A 142 -6.59 26.79 -14.58
N SER A 143 -6.80 26.72 -15.90
CA SER A 143 -6.95 25.44 -16.63
C SER A 143 -5.80 24.46 -16.37
N HIS A 144 -4.60 24.98 -16.09
CA HIS A 144 -3.45 24.19 -15.71
C HIS A 144 -3.63 23.50 -14.34
N SER A 145 -4.08 24.23 -13.32
CA SER A 145 -4.32 23.66 -11.99
C SER A 145 -5.42 22.59 -11.98
N LEU A 146 -6.47 22.79 -12.79
CA LEU A 146 -7.52 21.79 -12.99
C LEU A 146 -7.00 20.55 -13.73
N ALA A 147 -6.15 20.73 -14.74
CA ALA A 147 -5.53 19.62 -15.46
C ALA A 147 -4.59 18.81 -14.55
N LEU A 148 -3.79 19.48 -13.72
CA LEU A 148 -2.87 18.83 -12.78
C LEU A 148 -3.64 17.99 -11.76
N ARG A 149 -4.64 18.56 -11.10
CA ARG A 149 -5.48 17.84 -10.13
C ARG A 149 -6.23 16.66 -10.79
N SER A 150 -6.78 16.88 -11.98
CA SER A 150 -7.44 15.79 -12.73
C SER A 150 -6.45 14.67 -13.08
N SER A 151 -5.21 15.03 -13.40
CA SER A 151 -4.13 14.06 -13.64
C SER A 151 -3.79 13.26 -12.38
N GLU A 152 -3.67 13.92 -11.22
CA GLU A 152 -3.44 13.25 -9.93
C GLU A 152 -4.60 12.30 -9.58
N ASP A 153 -5.84 12.76 -9.71
CA ASP A 153 -7.05 11.96 -9.47
C ASP A 153 -7.12 10.73 -10.40
N ILE A 154 -6.67 10.87 -11.65
CA ILE A 154 -6.59 9.73 -12.57
C ILE A 154 -5.45 8.79 -12.22
N GLN A 155 -4.27 9.31 -11.87
CA GLN A 155 -3.13 8.49 -11.47
C GLN A 155 -3.44 7.66 -10.22
N THR A 156 -4.17 8.21 -9.26
CA THR A 156 -4.62 7.45 -8.08
C THR A 156 -5.59 6.33 -8.45
N GLN A 157 -6.47 6.56 -9.43
CA GLN A 157 -7.44 5.58 -9.93
C GLN A 157 -6.85 4.58 -10.93
N ASP A 158 -5.72 4.89 -11.56
CA ASP A 158 -5.04 4.04 -12.53
C ASP A 158 -4.42 2.82 -11.85
N SER A 159 -4.77 1.61 -12.31
CA SER A 159 -4.21 0.37 -11.79
C SER A 159 -2.69 0.27 -11.99
N ARG A 160 -2.13 0.86 -13.05
CA ARG A 160 -0.69 0.84 -13.32
C ARG A 160 0.02 2.12 -12.88
N GLY A 161 -0.74 3.12 -12.44
CA GLY A 161 -0.20 4.39 -11.95
C GLY A 161 0.71 4.17 -10.73
N GLU A 162 1.80 4.91 -10.68
CA GLU A 162 2.71 4.91 -9.53
C GLU A 162 1.98 5.26 -8.24
N TRP A 163 2.49 4.73 -7.13
CA TRP A 163 1.95 4.98 -5.80
C TRP A 163 3.02 4.72 -4.73
N SER A 164 2.86 5.35 -3.56
CA SER A 164 3.71 5.12 -2.39
C SER A 164 2.95 4.32 -1.34
N ALA A 165 3.57 3.26 -0.81
CA ALA A 165 3.01 2.49 0.28
C ALA A 165 3.18 3.19 1.65
N ILE A 166 4.12 4.13 1.76
CA ILE A 166 4.34 4.94 2.97
C ILE A 166 3.25 6.02 3.10
N GLU A 167 2.81 6.59 1.98
CA GLU A 167 1.75 7.62 1.97
C GLU A 167 0.36 7.05 2.21
N VAL A 168 0.16 5.74 2.01
CA VAL A 168 -1.12 5.07 2.21
C VAL A 168 -1.23 4.58 3.65
N LYS A 169 -2.15 5.19 4.41
CA LYS A 169 -2.54 4.68 5.73
C LYS A 169 -3.08 3.25 5.60
N LEU A 170 -2.75 2.38 6.55
CA LEU A 170 -3.18 0.97 6.53
C LEU A 170 -4.71 0.82 6.43
N VAL A 171 -5.48 1.68 7.10
CA VAL A 171 -6.95 1.68 7.01
C VAL A 171 -7.47 2.02 5.60
N SER A 172 -6.69 2.80 4.84
CA SER A 172 -7.00 3.22 3.48
C SER A 172 -6.40 2.28 2.44
N PHE A 173 -5.80 1.15 2.82
CA PHE A 173 -5.12 0.26 1.88
C PHE A 173 -6.08 -0.32 0.80
N GLN A 174 -7.39 -0.35 1.06
CA GLN A 174 -8.39 -0.70 0.04
C GLN A 174 -8.40 0.27 -1.15
N SER A 175 -8.01 1.53 -0.95
CA SER A 175 -7.93 2.55 -2.00
C SER A 175 -6.84 2.28 -3.03
N VAL A 176 -5.88 1.39 -2.74
CA VAL A 176 -4.78 1.02 -3.65
C VAL A 176 -4.82 -0.45 -4.06
N ARG A 177 -5.88 -1.18 -3.70
CA ARG A 177 -6.01 -2.61 -4.03
C ARG A 177 -6.13 -2.86 -5.53
N HIS A 178 -6.63 -1.89 -6.30
CA HIS A 178 -6.69 -1.99 -7.75
C HIS A 178 -5.33 -1.82 -8.42
N LYS A 179 -4.27 -1.44 -7.68
CA LYS A 179 -2.92 -1.28 -8.22
C LYS A 179 -2.32 -2.64 -8.61
N THR A 180 -1.88 -2.73 -9.86
CA THR A 180 -1.19 -3.88 -10.46
C THR A 180 0.32 -3.73 -10.52
N VAL A 181 0.85 -2.64 -9.99
CA VAL A 181 2.28 -2.37 -9.89
C VAL A 181 2.67 -2.30 -8.41
N LEU A 182 3.90 -2.71 -8.11
CA LEU A 182 4.48 -2.51 -6.78
C LEU A 182 4.59 -0.99 -6.47
N PRO A 183 4.54 -0.60 -5.18
CA PRO A 183 4.77 0.79 -4.79
C PRO A 183 6.21 1.22 -5.06
N SER A 184 6.45 2.53 -5.11
CA SER A 184 7.78 3.11 -5.37
C SER A 184 8.86 2.66 -4.39
N GLU A 185 8.49 2.35 -3.13
CA GLU A 185 9.44 1.84 -2.14
C GLU A 185 9.99 0.46 -2.48
N CYS A 186 9.29 -0.30 -3.33
CA CYS A 186 9.76 -1.60 -3.81
C CYS A 186 10.86 -1.49 -4.88
N ASP A 187 11.32 -0.30 -5.28
CA ASP A 187 12.46 -0.19 -6.19
C ASP A 187 13.70 -0.91 -5.60
N ILE A 188 14.37 -1.70 -6.42
CA ILE A 188 15.57 -2.47 -6.06
C ILE A 188 16.68 -1.56 -5.50
N VAL A 189 16.75 -0.30 -5.93
CA VAL A 189 17.74 0.67 -5.41
C VAL A 189 17.61 0.85 -3.90
N ASN A 190 16.40 0.73 -3.34
CA ASN A 190 16.15 0.85 -1.91
C ASN A 190 16.72 -0.33 -1.10
N ALA A 191 17.00 -1.47 -1.74
CA ALA A 191 17.57 -2.64 -1.08
C ALA A 191 19.10 -2.55 -0.91
N SER A 192 19.77 -1.59 -1.56
CA SER A 192 21.23 -1.37 -1.48
C SER A 192 22.04 -2.65 -1.75
N LEU A 193 21.85 -3.28 -2.91
CA LEU A 193 22.35 -4.63 -3.21
C LEU A 193 23.82 -4.72 -3.66
N GLY A 194 24.60 -3.64 -3.60
CA GLY A 194 26.02 -3.67 -4.00
C GLY A 194 26.80 -4.79 -3.30
N GLY A 195 27.54 -5.58 -4.09
CA GLY A 195 28.43 -6.66 -3.61
C GLY A 195 27.73 -7.90 -3.04
N ASN A 196 26.43 -8.11 -3.31
CA ASN A 196 25.72 -9.33 -2.89
C ASN A 196 25.79 -10.40 -3.99
N GLU A 197 25.63 -11.67 -3.61
CA GLU A 197 25.60 -12.78 -4.57
C GLU A 197 24.44 -12.68 -5.57
N ASP A 198 24.65 -13.21 -6.77
CA ASP A 198 23.72 -13.13 -7.90
C ASP A 198 22.32 -13.62 -7.55
N TYR A 199 22.19 -14.70 -6.78
CA TYR A 199 20.88 -15.24 -6.40
C TYR A 199 20.08 -14.28 -5.49
N VAL A 200 20.76 -13.48 -4.67
CA VAL A 200 20.12 -12.46 -3.83
C VAL A 200 19.56 -11.36 -4.73
N VAL A 201 20.35 -10.87 -5.69
CA VAL A 201 19.92 -9.86 -6.66
C VAL A 201 18.78 -10.38 -7.53
N ALA A 202 18.89 -11.62 -8.00
CA ALA A 202 17.87 -12.29 -8.80
C ALA A 202 16.55 -12.42 -8.04
N ALA A 203 16.55 -12.64 -6.72
CA ALA A 203 15.32 -12.68 -5.93
C ALA A 203 14.56 -11.33 -5.93
N TYR A 204 15.28 -10.21 -5.85
CA TYR A 204 14.65 -8.88 -5.95
C TYR A 204 14.10 -8.61 -7.35
N GLN A 205 14.87 -8.95 -8.39
CA GLN A 205 14.45 -8.81 -9.78
C GLN A 205 13.23 -9.69 -10.10
N TYR A 206 13.23 -10.92 -9.60
CA TYR A 206 12.09 -11.84 -9.71
C TYR A 206 10.81 -11.17 -9.20
N VAL A 207 10.84 -10.59 -8.00
CA VAL A 207 9.64 -9.97 -7.42
C VAL A 207 9.17 -8.73 -8.21
N GLN A 208 10.09 -7.97 -8.83
CA GLN A 208 9.68 -6.86 -9.71
C GLN A 208 8.86 -7.32 -10.92
N THR A 209 9.19 -8.49 -11.48
CA THR A 209 8.58 -8.99 -12.71
C THR A 209 7.45 -9.98 -12.47
N SER A 210 7.44 -10.69 -11.34
CA SER A 210 6.46 -11.72 -10.99
C SER A 210 5.34 -11.23 -10.06
N TYR A 211 5.41 -9.99 -9.56
CA TYR A 211 4.38 -9.47 -8.66
C TYR A 211 2.99 -9.50 -9.32
N ASP A 212 2.09 -10.29 -8.73
CA ASP A 212 0.70 -10.37 -9.13
C ASP A 212 -0.22 -10.03 -7.92
N PRO A 213 -0.95 -8.90 -7.94
CA PRO A 213 -1.89 -8.56 -6.87
C PRO A 213 -3.09 -9.51 -6.79
N SER A 214 -3.30 -10.40 -7.78
CA SER A 214 -4.33 -11.43 -7.73
C SER A 214 -3.95 -12.58 -6.78
N LYS A 215 -2.64 -12.79 -6.53
CA LYS A 215 -2.13 -13.78 -5.58
C LYS A 215 -2.25 -13.25 -4.14
N PRO A 216 -3.02 -13.91 -3.25
CA PRO A 216 -3.21 -13.44 -1.87
C PRO A 216 -1.91 -13.27 -1.06
N ILE A 217 -0.92 -14.13 -1.28
CA ILE A 217 0.38 -14.02 -0.60
C ILE A 217 1.14 -12.75 -1.00
N HIS A 218 1.02 -12.27 -2.24
CA HIS A 218 1.69 -11.05 -2.68
C HIS A 218 1.11 -9.82 -1.98
N LEU A 219 -0.23 -9.75 -1.87
CA LEU A 219 -0.88 -8.67 -1.12
C LEU A 219 -0.61 -8.75 0.38
N LEU A 220 -0.61 -9.96 0.96
CA LEU A 220 -0.23 -10.14 2.37
C LEU A 220 1.23 -9.77 2.62
N ALA A 221 2.14 -10.05 1.69
CA ALA A 221 3.54 -9.64 1.76
C ALA A 221 3.65 -8.11 1.82
N LEU A 222 2.95 -7.42 0.93
CA LEU A 222 2.95 -5.97 0.87
C LEU A 222 2.35 -5.33 2.13
N ILE A 223 1.18 -5.81 2.59
CA ILE A 223 0.56 -5.35 3.85
C ILE A 223 1.51 -5.59 5.03
N SER A 224 2.11 -6.78 5.13
CA SER A 224 3.08 -7.12 6.18
C SER A 224 4.27 -6.17 6.17
N SER A 225 4.78 -5.82 4.99
CA SER A 225 5.92 -4.92 4.84
C SER A 225 5.60 -3.48 5.29
N VAL A 226 4.38 -3.00 5.02
CA VAL A 226 3.90 -1.69 5.50
C VAL A 226 3.76 -1.68 7.02
N ILE A 227 3.24 -2.75 7.60
CA ILE A 227 3.15 -2.89 9.07
C ILE A 227 4.55 -2.93 9.69
N CYS A 228 5.48 -3.71 9.12
CA CYS A 228 6.88 -3.75 9.52
C CYS A 228 7.55 -2.36 9.46
N ALA A 229 7.28 -1.60 8.41
CA ALA A 229 7.79 -0.24 8.25
C ALA A 229 7.28 0.70 9.36
N GLY A 230 6.02 0.57 9.77
CA GLY A 230 5.46 1.32 10.90
C GLY A 230 6.03 0.90 12.27
N LEU A 231 6.51 -0.34 12.40
CA LEU A 231 7.10 -0.86 13.63
C LEU A 231 8.54 -0.41 13.85
N LEU A 232 9.21 0.18 12.85
CA LEU A 232 10.63 0.54 12.97
C LEU A 232 10.87 1.57 14.10
N PRO A 233 11.99 1.45 14.84
CA PRO A 233 13.03 0.42 14.76
C PRO A 233 12.75 -0.84 15.59
N ARG A 234 11.51 -1.05 16.06
CA ARG A 234 11.09 -2.12 16.98
C ARG A 234 10.75 -3.43 16.25
N LEU A 235 11.61 -3.91 15.34
CA LEU A 235 11.32 -5.12 14.56
C LEU A 235 11.85 -6.42 15.20
N PHE A 236 12.57 -6.33 16.31
CA PHE A 236 13.21 -7.48 16.95
C PHE A 236 12.35 -8.08 18.05
N HIS A 237 12.69 -9.28 18.51
CA HIS A 237 12.13 -9.89 19.72
C HIS A 237 13.14 -9.82 20.87
N THR A 238 12.65 -9.95 22.09
CA THR A 238 13.48 -10.17 23.28
C THR A 238 14.31 -11.44 23.12
N GLN A 239 15.56 -11.42 23.59
CA GLN A 239 16.40 -12.61 23.56
C GLN A 239 15.75 -13.70 24.43
N PHE A 240 15.72 -14.92 23.90
CA PHE A 240 15.17 -16.06 24.64
C PHE A 240 16.18 -16.49 25.71
N VAL A 241 15.74 -16.52 26.96
CA VAL A 241 16.48 -17.20 28.02
C VAL A 241 16.15 -18.68 27.91
N ARG A 242 17.13 -19.56 28.06
CA ARG A 242 16.89 -21.01 27.99
C ARG A 242 15.81 -21.41 29.00
N GLY A 243 14.76 -22.07 28.52
CA GLY A 243 13.59 -22.46 29.34
C GLY A 243 12.49 -21.40 29.47
N SER A 244 12.63 -20.22 28.85
CA SER A 244 11.60 -19.16 28.91
C SER A 244 10.47 -19.34 27.90
N TYR A 245 10.62 -20.24 26.93
CA TYR A 245 9.58 -20.58 25.96
C TYR A 245 8.86 -21.86 26.39
N PRO A 246 7.60 -22.07 25.99
CA PRO A 246 6.83 -23.26 26.34
C PRO A 246 7.55 -24.56 25.93
N THR A 247 7.28 -25.66 26.60
CA THR A 247 7.71 -27.00 26.17
C THR A 247 6.72 -27.64 25.20
N ASP A 248 5.44 -27.28 25.31
CA ASP A 248 4.36 -27.72 24.44
C ASP A 248 4.32 -26.89 23.14
N SER A 249 4.47 -27.57 22.00
CA SER A 249 4.47 -26.96 20.67
C SER A 249 3.14 -26.28 20.33
N SER A 250 2.02 -26.74 20.91
CA SER A 250 0.70 -26.13 20.69
C SER A 250 0.65 -24.66 21.16
N ARG A 251 1.54 -24.29 22.09
CA ARG A 251 1.63 -22.94 22.68
C ARG A 251 2.65 -22.03 22.00
N TYR A 252 3.43 -22.53 21.05
CA TYR A 252 4.50 -21.73 20.42
C TYR A 252 3.96 -20.53 19.66
N ALA A 253 2.90 -20.72 18.87
CA ALA A 253 2.32 -19.64 18.07
C ALA A 253 1.77 -18.51 18.95
N SER A 254 1.01 -18.84 19.99
CA SER A 254 0.48 -17.85 20.94
C SER A 254 1.60 -17.18 21.75
N PHE A 255 2.65 -17.92 22.13
CA PHE A 255 3.83 -17.35 22.77
C PHE A 255 4.53 -16.32 21.87
N ILE A 256 4.85 -16.67 20.62
CA ILE A 256 5.52 -15.77 19.67
C ILE A 256 4.72 -14.49 19.43
N ARG A 257 3.39 -14.58 19.31
CA ARG A 257 2.50 -13.41 19.11
C ARG A 257 2.45 -12.46 20.30
N ASN A 258 2.76 -12.93 21.51
CA ASN A 258 2.76 -12.14 22.73
C ASN A 258 4.15 -11.63 23.12
N LEU A 259 5.21 -11.97 22.38
CA LEU A 259 6.54 -11.42 22.62
C LEU A 259 6.56 -9.91 22.42
N ASP A 260 7.41 -9.22 23.17
CA ASP A 260 7.63 -7.80 22.95
C ASP A 260 8.34 -7.55 21.61
N TRP A 261 8.01 -6.40 21.02
CA TRP A 261 8.70 -5.85 19.86
C TRP A 261 9.76 -4.87 20.36
N THR A 262 11.02 -5.23 20.16
CA THR A 262 12.18 -4.52 20.71
C THR A 262 12.98 -3.84 19.62
N SER A 263 13.67 -2.76 19.98
CA SER A 263 14.58 -2.07 19.06
C SER A 263 16.01 -2.56 19.25
N LYS A 264 16.79 -2.50 18.17
CA LYS A 264 18.25 -2.61 18.23
C LYS A 264 18.84 -1.44 17.46
N SER A 265 19.80 -0.75 18.08
CA SER A 265 20.52 0.32 17.39
C SER A 265 21.42 -0.28 16.31
N ARG A 266 20.99 -0.17 15.05
CA ARG A 266 21.75 -0.60 13.86
C ARG A 266 21.57 0.42 12.75
N LYS A 267 22.61 0.64 11.97
CA LYS A 267 22.58 1.54 10.80
C LYS A 267 21.46 1.10 9.84
N GLY A 268 20.61 2.04 9.44
CA GLY A 268 19.50 1.79 8.50
C GLY A 268 18.30 1.03 9.07
N SER A 269 18.22 0.79 10.38
CA SER A 269 17.09 0.11 11.02
C SER A 269 15.84 0.97 11.19
N SER A 270 15.90 2.26 10.87
CA SER A 270 14.81 3.23 11.02
C SER A 270 14.22 3.72 9.69
N GLN A 271 14.76 3.30 8.55
CA GLN A 271 14.31 3.77 7.24
C GLN A 271 13.17 2.88 6.70
N PRO A 272 11.95 3.41 6.51
CA PRO A 272 10.80 2.60 6.09
C PRO A 272 10.94 1.97 4.70
N ALA A 273 11.37 2.74 3.69
CA ALA A 273 11.39 2.29 2.29
C ALA A 273 12.24 1.02 2.05
N PRO A 274 13.50 0.93 2.56
CA PRO A 274 14.27 -0.31 2.48
C PRO A 274 13.56 -1.53 3.08
N PHE A 275 12.78 -1.37 4.15
CA PHE A 275 12.06 -2.49 4.75
C PHE A 275 10.87 -2.95 3.91
N ILE A 276 10.18 -2.05 3.21
CA ILE A 276 9.05 -2.40 2.35
C ILE A 276 9.53 -3.35 1.23
N VAL A 277 10.60 -2.99 0.51
CA VAL A 277 11.18 -3.87 -0.52
C VAL A 277 11.72 -5.16 0.07
N MET A 278 12.52 -5.11 1.14
CA MET A 278 13.18 -6.30 1.67
C MET A 278 12.18 -7.32 2.23
N VAL A 279 11.16 -6.87 2.98
CA VAL A 279 10.15 -7.75 3.58
C VAL A 279 9.22 -8.30 2.50
N THR A 280 8.79 -7.47 1.54
CA THR A 280 7.94 -7.93 0.43
C THR A 280 8.67 -8.98 -0.40
N THR A 281 9.93 -8.73 -0.78
CA THR A 281 10.75 -9.69 -1.50
C THR A 281 10.95 -10.97 -0.71
N PHE A 282 11.29 -10.86 0.58
CA PHE A 282 11.51 -12.04 1.42
C PHE A 282 10.29 -12.97 1.46
N ILE A 283 9.10 -12.39 1.70
CA ILE A 283 7.86 -13.17 1.82
C ILE A 283 7.51 -13.81 0.47
N ILE A 284 7.48 -13.03 -0.62
CA ILE A 284 7.11 -13.56 -1.94
C ILE A 284 8.09 -14.66 -2.35
N SER A 285 9.40 -14.42 -2.24
CA SER A 285 10.41 -15.40 -2.64
C SER A 285 10.41 -16.67 -1.79
N LEU A 286 10.01 -16.63 -0.51
CA LEU A 286 9.88 -17.86 0.27
C LEU A 286 8.65 -18.72 -0.09
N TYR A 287 7.60 -18.11 -0.65
CA TYR A 287 6.34 -18.78 -0.98
C TYR A 287 6.20 -19.17 -2.45
N ASP A 288 6.80 -18.40 -3.36
CA ASP A 288 6.76 -18.72 -4.78
C ASP A 288 7.86 -19.75 -5.10
N PRO A 289 7.51 -21.00 -5.49
CA PRO A 289 8.48 -22.07 -5.72
C PRO A 289 9.48 -21.75 -6.85
N ASP A 290 9.06 -20.94 -7.82
CA ASP A 290 9.90 -20.52 -8.95
C ASP A 290 10.89 -19.41 -8.60
N SER A 291 10.87 -18.91 -7.36
CA SER A 291 11.78 -17.85 -6.97
C SER A 291 13.20 -18.36 -6.75
N PRO A 292 14.23 -17.53 -6.99
CA PRO A 292 15.63 -17.90 -6.72
C PRO A 292 15.90 -18.34 -5.27
N LEU A 293 15.17 -17.80 -4.28
CA LEU A 293 15.34 -18.25 -2.88
C LEU A 293 14.72 -19.62 -2.64
N ALA A 294 13.54 -19.87 -3.18
CA ALA A 294 12.86 -21.15 -3.04
C ALA A 294 13.64 -22.27 -3.74
N SER A 295 14.09 -22.02 -4.98
CA SER A 295 14.93 -22.96 -5.71
C SER A 295 16.22 -23.30 -4.96
N ARG A 296 16.89 -22.30 -4.37
CA ARG A 296 18.12 -22.55 -3.60
C ARG A 296 17.88 -23.35 -2.32
N LEU A 297 16.75 -23.12 -1.65
CA LEU A 297 16.33 -23.92 -0.49
C LEU A 297 16.09 -25.39 -0.85
N GLU A 298 15.59 -25.67 -2.05
CA GLU A 298 15.28 -27.03 -2.52
C GLU A 298 16.51 -27.79 -3.04
N GLN A 299 17.53 -27.09 -3.55
CA GLN A 299 18.74 -27.67 -4.13
C GLN A 299 19.75 -28.28 -3.10
N ASN A 300 19.27 -28.86 -1.99
CA ASN A 300 20.05 -29.58 -0.95
C ASN A 300 21.18 -28.81 -0.24
N THR A 301 21.56 -27.60 -0.66
CA THR A 301 22.46 -26.75 0.14
C THR A 301 21.69 -26.14 1.31
N GLY A 302 20.40 -25.83 1.12
CA GLY A 302 19.57 -25.13 2.12
C GLY A 302 20.19 -23.80 2.57
N ASP A 303 21.22 -23.33 1.87
CA ASP A 303 22.14 -22.33 2.37
C ASP A 303 21.71 -20.94 1.89
N LEU A 304 21.00 -20.27 2.78
CA LEU A 304 20.63 -18.87 2.66
C LEU A 304 21.56 -17.95 3.47
N THR A 305 22.81 -18.38 3.75
CA THR A 305 23.75 -17.60 4.57
C THR A 305 23.93 -16.18 4.05
N ASN A 306 24.12 -15.98 2.74
CA ASN A 306 24.27 -14.63 2.19
C ASN A 306 23.01 -13.78 2.33
N TRP A 307 21.83 -14.36 2.11
CA TRP A 307 20.56 -13.68 2.39
C TRP A 307 20.45 -13.28 3.87
N PHE A 308 20.70 -14.21 4.80
CA PHE A 308 20.59 -13.94 6.22
C PHE A 308 21.67 -12.98 6.74
N ASN A 309 22.89 -13.02 6.21
CA ASN A 309 23.95 -12.07 6.53
C ASN A 309 23.53 -10.65 6.15
N LYS A 310 22.85 -10.48 5.00
CA LYS A 310 22.34 -9.21 4.54
C LYS A 310 21.14 -8.69 5.36
N HIS A 311 20.23 -9.58 5.75
CA HIS A 311 18.89 -9.20 6.20
C HIS A 311 18.62 -9.45 7.69
N SER A 312 19.29 -10.41 8.34
CA SER A 312 19.03 -10.74 9.75
C SER A 312 19.43 -9.64 10.72
N ALA A 313 20.44 -8.82 10.37
CA ALA A 313 20.81 -7.64 11.15
C ALA A 313 19.66 -6.59 11.23
N LYS A 314 18.67 -6.68 10.33
CA LYS A 314 17.45 -5.87 10.30
C LYS A 314 16.23 -6.59 10.88
N GLY A 315 16.41 -7.80 11.42
CA GLY A 315 15.30 -8.62 11.94
C GLY A 315 14.50 -9.34 10.86
N ILE A 316 14.95 -9.33 9.60
CA ILE A 316 14.30 -10.00 8.47
C ILE A 316 14.89 -11.41 8.36
N ASN A 317 14.24 -12.37 9.00
CA ASN A 317 14.63 -13.78 9.06
C ASN A 317 13.38 -14.68 9.12
N THR A 318 13.55 -16.00 9.12
CA THR A 318 12.42 -16.94 9.13
C THR A 318 11.54 -16.82 10.39
N PHE A 319 12.08 -16.41 11.54
CA PHE A 319 11.30 -16.16 12.75
C PHE A 319 10.31 -15.00 12.58
N LEU A 320 10.65 -13.97 11.78
CA LEU A 320 9.73 -12.89 11.42
C LEU A 320 8.45 -13.43 10.77
N MET A 321 8.53 -14.53 9.99
CA MET A 321 7.35 -15.13 9.35
C MET A 321 6.34 -15.65 10.36
N CYS A 322 6.81 -16.23 11.48
CA CYS A 322 5.95 -16.60 12.60
C CYS A 322 5.34 -15.37 13.29
N ARG A 323 6.14 -14.30 13.48
CA ARG A 323 5.64 -13.05 14.07
C ARG A 323 4.60 -12.35 13.21
N LEU A 324 4.71 -12.46 11.89
CA LEU A 324 3.73 -11.98 10.91
C LEU A 324 2.47 -12.87 10.83
N GLY A 325 2.51 -14.01 11.52
CA GLY A 325 1.50 -15.05 11.42
C GLY A 325 1.38 -15.61 10.01
N LEU A 326 2.44 -15.56 9.21
CA LEU A 326 2.48 -16.15 7.87
C LEU A 326 3.00 -17.58 7.91
N ALA A 327 3.68 -17.98 8.97
CA ALA A 327 4.16 -19.34 9.19
C ALA A 327 3.85 -19.81 10.61
N THR A 328 3.86 -21.12 10.83
CA THR A 328 3.65 -21.74 12.13
C THR A 328 4.97 -22.30 12.69
N PRO A 329 5.26 -22.07 13.99
CA PRO A 329 6.39 -22.70 14.64
C PRO A 329 6.11 -24.20 14.83
N HIS A 330 7.05 -25.07 14.45
CA HIS A 330 6.86 -26.52 14.48
C HIS A 330 7.69 -27.20 15.58
N THR A 331 8.92 -26.75 15.80
CA THR A 331 9.86 -27.38 16.75
C THR A 331 10.45 -26.35 17.73
N ALA A 332 11.02 -26.80 18.84
CA ALA A 332 11.70 -25.91 19.79
C ALA A 332 12.89 -25.15 19.17
N ARG A 333 13.43 -25.63 18.03
CA ARG A 333 14.51 -24.95 17.29
C ARG A 333 14.05 -23.63 16.68
N THR A 334 12.74 -23.38 16.57
CA THR A 334 12.19 -22.08 16.17
C THR A 334 12.80 -20.91 16.95
N PHE A 335 13.09 -21.11 18.23
CA PHE A 335 13.57 -20.06 19.13
C PHE A 335 15.09 -19.84 19.08
N HIS A 336 15.84 -20.61 18.30
CA HIS A 336 17.31 -20.55 18.28
C HIS A 336 17.85 -20.33 16.87
N ALA A 337 17.62 -21.30 15.99
CA ALA A 337 18.15 -21.32 14.62
C ALA A 337 17.15 -22.04 13.68
N PRO A 338 15.97 -21.45 13.44
CA PRO A 338 14.93 -22.07 12.65
C PRO A 338 15.35 -22.33 11.20
N LYS A 339 15.15 -23.56 10.74
CA LYS A 339 15.16 -23.90 9.32
C LYS A 339 13.75 -23.80 8.73
N TRP A 340 13.62 -23.09 7.60
CA TRP A 340 12.37 -23.01 6.83
C TRP A 340 11.94 -24.41 6.36
N LYS A 341 10.63 -24.70 6.36
CA LYS A 341 10.03 -26.01 6.04
C LYS A 341 10.50 -27.18 6.92
N ASN A 342 11.23 -26.93 8.02
CA ASN A 342 11.63 -27.95 9.02
C ASN A 342 11.19 -27.55 10.44
N ASP A 343 11.63 -26.38 10.91
CA ASP A 343 11.32 -25.86 12.25
C ASP A 343 10.21 -24.80 12.21
N ILE A 344 10.01 -24.20 11.04
CA ILE A 344 8.95 -23.22 10.75
C ILE A 344 8.24 -23.69 9.48
N MET A 345 6.93 -23.97 9.58
CA MET A 345 6.11 -24.40 8.45
C MET A 345 5.43 -23.18 7.80
N PRO A 346 5.60 -22.95 6.50
CA PRO A 346 4.77 -21.97 5.81
C PRO A 346 3.29 -22.34 5.92
N LEU A 347 2.41 -21.36 6.05
CA LEU A 347 0.98 -21.57 5.82
C LEU A 347 0.75 -22.12 4.41
N SER A 348 -0.18 -23.05 4.30
CA SER A 348 -0.65 -23.60 3.03
C SER A 348 -1.42 -22.55 2.21
N ASN A 349 -1.58 -22.80 0.90
CA ASN A 349 -2.35 -21.91 0.03
C ASN A 349 -3.79 -21.65 0.52
N PRO A 350 -4.55 -22.65 1.02
CA PRO A 350 -5.85 -22.40 1.65
C PRO A 350 -5.78 -21.46 2.86
N GLU A 351 -4.84 -21.68 3.77
CA GLU A 351 -4.67 -20.84 4.98
C GLU A 351 -4.27 -19.40 4.61
N ILE A 352 -3.42 -19.23 3.60
CA ILE A 352 -3.06 -17.91 3.04
C ILE A 352 -4.29 -17.19 2.46
N ARG A 353 -5.16 -17.90 1.73
CA ARG A 353 -6.41 -17.35 1.19
C ARG A 353 -7.38 -16.94 2.29
N GLU A 354 -7.53 -17.78 3.31
CA GLU A 354 -8.37 -17.49 4.47
C GLU A 354 -7.86 -16.26 5.22
N LYS A 355 -6.56 -16.22 5.54
CA LYS A 355 -5.93 -15.08 6.21
C LYS A 355 -6.07 -13.79 5.42
N TYR A 356 -5.87 -13.82 4.11
CA TYR A 356 -6.08 -12.66 3.24
C TYR A 356 -7.54 -12.18 3.22
N THR A 357 -8.48 -13.13 3.19
CA THR A 357 -9.92 -12.84 3.22
C THR A 357 -10.29 -12.12 4.51
N GLU A 358 -9.78 -12.60 5.64
CA GLU A 358 -10.02 -11.99 6.95
C GLU A 358 -9.37 -10.61 7.07
N VAL A 359 -8.11 -10.46 6.65
CA VAL A 359 -7.45 -9.14 6.59
C VAL A 359 -8.25 -8.16 5.73
N SER A 360 -8.71 -8.60 4.56
CA SER A 360 -9.54 -7.77 3.67
C SER A 360 -10.87 -7.38 4.31
N ARG A 361 -11.51 -8.32 5.02
CA ARG A 361 -12.76 -8.09 5.76
C ARG A 361 -12.55 -7.06 6.86
N LEU A 362 -11.49 -7.19 7.66
CA LEU A 362 -11.16 -6.26 8.74
C LEU A 362 -10.88 -4.85 8.23
N LEU A 363 -10.09 -4.70 7.16
CA LEU A 363 -9.87 -3.38 6.53
C LEU A 363 -11.17 -2.76 6.00
N LYS A 364 -12.06 -3.56 5.40
CA LYS A 364 -13.30 -3.07 4.80
C LYS A 364 -14.37 -2.72 5.86
N THR A 365 -14.50 -3.53 6.90
CA THR A 365 -15.61 -3.44 7.87
C THR A 365 -15.23 -2.74 9.16
N GLY A 366 -13.95 -2.70 9.52
CA GLY A 366 -13.45 -2.12 10.77
C GLY A 366 -13.48 -0.59 10.83
N ARG A 367 -13.90 0.10 9.76
CA ARG A 367 -13.91 1.58 9.64
C ARG A 367 -12.54 2.14 10.09
N GLN A 368 -12.53 3.16 10.95
CA GLN A 368 -11.30 3.78 11.46
C GLN A 368 -10.38 2.85 12.27
N TYR A 369 -10.90 1.72 12.79
CA TYR A 369 -10.14 0.75 13.59
C TYR A 369 -9.62 -0.44 12.78
N GLY A 370 -10.00 -0.57 11.50
CA GLY A 370 -9.66 -1.73 10.67
C GLY A 370 -8.15 -2.01 10.61
N GLY A 371 -7.32 -0.96 10.58
CA GLY A 371 -5.87 -1.11 10.63
C GLY A 371 -5.37 -1.72 11.95
N PHE A 372 -5.93 -1.30 13.09
CA PHE A 372 -5.59 -1.88 14.40
C PHE A 372 -6.01 -3.35 14.49
N ASP A 373 -7.22 -3.67 14.04
CA ASP A 373 -7.75 -5.04 14.07
C ASP A 373 -6.92 -5.98 13.17
N VAL A 374 -6.47 -5.51 11.99
CA VAL A 374 -5.56 -6.27 11.11
C VAL A 374 -4.23 -6.54 11.78
N VAL A 375 -3.59 -5.52 12.37
CA VAL A 375 -2.30 -5.71 13.02
C VAL A 375 -2.43 -6.68 14.19
N ASN A 376 -3.48 -6.53 15.00
CA ASN A 376 -3.74 -7.45 16.10
C ASN A 376 -3.95 -8.89 15.60
N TYR A 377 -4.71 -9.07 14.51
CA TYR A 377 -4.97 -10.37 13.89
C TYR A 377 -3.73 -11.01 13.25
N MET A 378 -2.86 -10.22 12.60
CA MET A 378 -1.66 -10.73 11.93
C MET A 378 -0.48 -10.92 12.89
N MET A 379 -0.19 -9.90 13.71
CA MET A 379 1.08 -9.76 14.44
C MET A 379 0.92 -9.78 15.97
N GLY A 380 -0.31 -9.77 16.46
CA GLY A 380 -0.63 -9.81 17.89
C GLY A 380 -0.83 -8.43 18.53
N PRO A 381 -1.31 -8.40 19.78
CA PRO A 381 -1.75 -7.19 20.45
C PRO A 381 -0.61 -6.19 20.68
N LYS A 382 0.60 -6.69 21.00
CA LYS A 382 1.78 -5.84 21.22
C LYS A 382 2.19 -5.02 19.99
N ALA A 383 2.05 -5.57 18.79
CA ALA A 383 2.30 -4.81 17.56
C ALA A 383 1.25 -3.69 17.39
N ALA A 384 -0.03 -4.03 17.62
CA ALA A 384 -1.13 -3.10 17.45
C ALA A 384 -1.05 -1.91 18.44
N GLU A 385 -0.68 -2.19 19.69
CA GLU A 385 -0.43 -1.18 20.72
C GLU A 385 0.68 -0.20 20.29
N ILE A 386 1.83 -0.72 19.84
CA ILE A 386 2.98 0.10 19.42
C ILE A 386 2.62 0.97 18.22
N LEU A 387 2.00 0.39 17.19
CA LEU A 387 1.61 1.15 16.00
C LEU A 387 0.55 2.20 16.33
N SER A 388 -0.30 1.95 17.31
CA SER A 388 -1.27 2.95 17.73
C SER A 388 -0.64 4.11 18.51
N GLN A 389 0.30 3.81 19.41
CA GLN A 389 1.10 4.83 20.10
C GLN A 389 1.87 5.72 19.12
N ASN A 390 2.31 5.15 17.99
CA ASN A 390 3.00 5.88 16.91
C ASN A 390 2.04 6.56 15.92
N HIS A 391 0.73 6.60 16.21
CA HIS A 391 -0.32 7.14 15.32
C HIS A 391 -0.38 6.51 13.92
N PHE A 392 0.18 5.31 13.75
CA PHE A 392 0.13 4.56 12.50
C PHE A 392 -1.23 3.87 12.29
N VAL A 393 -1.87 3.47 13.39
CA VAL A 393 -3.25 2.94 13.41
C VAL A 393 -4.07 3.57 14.54
N THR A 394 -5.39 3.67 14.36
CA THR A 394 -6.29 4.18 15.41
C THR A 394 -6.56 3.09 16.46
N ALA A 395 -6.24 3.34 17.73
CA ALA A 395 -6.53 2.42 18.82
C ALA A 395 -8.03 2.17 18.93
N ARG A 396 -8.41 0.93 19.23
CA ARG A 396 -9.76 0.64 19.69
C ARG A 396 -9.86 1.08 21.15
N PRO A 397 -10.81 1.97 21.53
CA PRO A 397 -11.05 2.23 22.94
C PRO A 397 -11.44 0.90 23.60
N LEU A 398 -10.76 0.56 24.69
CA LEU A 398 -11.21 -0.55 25.51
C LEU A 398 -12.65 -0.23 25.94
N PRO A 399 -13.58 -1.21 25.92
CA PRO A 399 -14.87 -0.99 26.55
C PRO A 399 -14.59 -0.49 27.98
N PRO A 400 -15.28 0.56 28.44
CA PRO A 400 -15.09 1.03 29.80
C PRO A 400 -15.21 -0.19 30.72
N PRO A 401 -14.32 -0.34 31.73
CA PRO A 401 -14.44 -1.42 32.68
C PRO A 401 -15.88 -1.40 33.14
N SER A 402 -16.58 -2.52 33.00
CA SER A 402 -17.98 -2.66 33.38
C SER A 402 -18.08 -2.09 34.79
N THR A 403 -18.57 -0.86 34.91
CA THR A 403 -18.73 -0.21 36.20
C THR A 403 -19.55 -1.18 36.98
N PHE A 404 -18.97 -1.67 38.09
CA PHE A 404 -19.63 -2.53 39.05
C PHE A 404 -21.09 -2.12 39.08
N SER A 405 -21.96 -3.04 38.65
CA SER A 405 -23.40 -2.88 38.79
C SER A 405 -23.60 -2.42 40.22
N ALA A 406 -23.91 -1.13 40.39
CA ALA A 406 -24.14 -0.56 41.69
C ALA A 406 -25.22 -1.46 42.29
N ALA A 407 -24.88 -2.14 43.38
CA ALA A 407 -25.76 -3.08 44.03
C ALA A 407 -27.13 -2.41 44.14
N SER A 408 -28.12 -3.01 43.47
CA SER A 408 -29.50 -2.59 43.56
C SER A 408 -29.87 -2.66 45.04
N SER A 409 -29.82 -1.51 45.70
CA SER A 409 -30.19 -1.35 47.10
C SER A 409 -31.70 -1.58 47.15
N THR A 410 -32.08 -2.78 47.54
CA THR A 410 -33.45 -3.15 47.85
C THR A 410 -33.93 -2.24 48.98
N LYS A 411 -34.71 -1.22 48.64
CA LYS A 411 -35.51 -0.45 49.61
C LYS A 411 -36.44 -1.42 50.35
N ARG A 412 -36.03 -1.85 51.55
CA ARG A 412 -36.97 -2.32 52.58
C ARG A 412 -37.57 -1.08 53.22
N ASN A 413 -38.84 -0.83 52.93
CA ASN A 413 -39.71 -0.03 53.79
C ASN A 413 -39.86 -0.75 55.13
N VAL A 414 -39.28 -0.21 56.21
CA VAL A 414 -39.72 -0.48 57.58
C VAL A 414 -39.65 0.81 58.39
N ARG A 415 -40.86 1.35 58.62
CA ARG A 415 -41.39 2.10 59.77
C ARG A 415 -40.43 2.79 60.75
N ASP A 416 -40.68 4.10 60.86
CA ASP A 416 -40.72 4.97 62.03
C ASP A 416 -40.63 4.27 63.39
N TRP A 417 -39.61 4.69 64.17
CA TRP A 417 -39.73 4.93 65.60
C TRP A 417 -38.93 6.19 65.94
N GLU A 418 -39.63 7.18 66.48
CA GLU A 418 -39.10 8.39 67.13
C GLU A 418 -38.27 8.02 68.36
N GLY A 419 -37.28 8.85 68.71
CA GLY A 419 -36.58 8.73 69.98
C GLY A 419 -35.28 9.53 70.07
N ASP A 420 -35.43 10.78 70.50
CA ASP A 420 -34.54 11.59 71.34
C ASP A 420 -33.16 12.10 70.87
N GLU A 421 -33.03 13.40 71.14
CA GLU A 421 -31.86 14.26 71.15
C GLU A 421 -30.70 13.70 72.00
N VAL A 422 -29.45 13.84 71.54
CA VAL A 422 -28.35 14.43 72.33
C VAL A 422 -27.30 15.05 71.37
N SER A 423 -26.91 16.27 71.70
CA SER A 423 -25.93 17.17 71.07
C SER A 423 -24.44 16.88 71.36
N PHE A 424 -23.56 17.54 70.56
CA PHE A 424 -22.10 17.75 70.68
C PHE A 424 -21.20 16.56 70.24
N ILE A 425 -20.05 16.69 69.57
CA ILE A 425 -18.90 17.61 69.70
C ILE A 425 -18.15 17.78 68.35
N THR A 426 -17.65 18.99 68.13
CA THR A 426 -16.64 19.45 67.17
C THR A 426 -15.21 19.01 67.50
N ALA A 427 -14.45 18.50 66.52
CA ALA A 427 -12.99 18.61 66.39
C ALA A 427 -12.62 18.08 64.98
N GLY A 428 -11.81 18.72 64.14
CA GLY A 428 -10.75 19.67 64.39
C GLY A 428 -9.40 19.03 64.04
N SER A 429 -8.68 19.69 63.14
CA SER A 429 -7.23 19.56 62.85
C SER A 429 -6.76 18.42 61.95
N ASP A 430 -5.61 18.49 61.28
CA ASP A 430 -4.86 19.52 60.55
C ASP A 430 -3.58 18.79 60.09
N HIS A 431 -2.93 19.33 59.06
CA HIS A 431 -1.47 19.34 58.88
C HIS A 431 -0.65 18.19 58.22
N ARG A 432 0.16 18.69 57.26
CA ARG A 432 1.53 18.32 56.81
C ARG A 432 1.65 17.10 55.88
N GLY A 433 2.24 17.17 54.67
CA GLY A 433 3.12 18.18 54.06
C GLY A 433 4.60 17.89 54.33
N ILE A 434 5.26 17.04 53.53
CA ILE A 434 6.74 16.93 53.47
C ILE A 434 7.20 16.75 52.01
N ARG A 435 7.91 17.76 51.53
CA ARG A 435 8.77 17.75 50.31
C ARG A 435 10.06 16.97 50.61
N LYS A 436 10.58 16.22 49.63
CA LYS A 436 11.99 15.78 49.62
C LYS A 436 12.76 16.41 48.47
N VAL A 437 13.97 16.82 48.84
CA VAL A 437 14.94 17.68 48.16
C VAL A 437 15.84 16.84 47.24
N SER A 438 16.16 17.42 46.09
CA SER A 438 17.17 17.00 45.12
C SER A 438 18.59 17.34 45.61
N ARG A 439 19.54 16.43 45.44
CA ARG A 439 20.97 16.75 45.39
C ARG A 439 21.66 15.98 44.27
N ARG A 440 22.33 16.74 43.42
CA ARG A 440 23.38 16.31 42.48
C ARG A 440 24.63 15.88 43.25
N GLY A 441 25.30 14.88 42.72
CA GLY A 441 26.74 14.66 42.72
C GLY A 441 27.10 14.22 41.32
#